data_AF-W1XEY9-F1
#
_entry.id   AF-W1XEY9-F1
#
_cell.length_a   1.000
_cell.length_b   1.000
_cell.length_c   1.000
_cell.angle_alpha   90.00
_cell.angle_beta   90.00
_cell.angle_gamma   90.00
#
_symmetry.space_group_name_H-M   'P 1'
#
loop_
_entity.id
_entity.type
_entity.pdbx_description
1 polymer ?
#
loop_
_entity_poly.entity_id
_entity_poly.type
_entity_poly.pdbx_seq_one_letter_code
_entity_poly.pdbx_strand_id
1 'polypeptide(L)' 'TIRRTSLEKDFNRLQELISEYEVHELVVGMPKNMNGTKGERAEKTEEFVAKMKEVIDLPVTYWDERLSTVMA' A
#
# COMPACT_ATOMS: atom_id res chain seq x y z
N THR A 1 -10.86 2.40 -9.09
CA THR A 1 -9.98 1.22 -8.94
C THR A 1 -8.83 1.31 -9.93
N ILE A 2 -7.59 1.29 -9.47
CA ILE A 2 -6.40 1.33 -10.35
C ILE A 2 -6.14 -0.09 -10.87
N ARG A 3 -6.06 -0.27 -12.19
CA ARG A 3 -5.64 -1.54 -12.79
C ARG A 3 -4.11 -1.59 -12.84
N ARG A 4 -3.52 -2.51 -12.08
CA ARG A 4 -2.08 -2.74 -12.07
C ARG A 4 -1.59 -3.13 -13.46
N THR A 5 -0.66 -2.35 -13.99
CA THR A 5 -0.03 -2.64 -15.30
C THR A 5 1.48 -2.73 -15.17
N SER A 6 2.11 -1.73 -14.56
CA SER A 6 3.56 -1.71 -14.30
C SER A 6 3.83 -0.77 -13.13
N LEU A 7 4.77 -1.15 -12.26
CA LEU A 7 5.08 -0.43 -11.01
C LEU A 7 5.30 1.06 -11.24
N GLU A 8 6.03 1.43 -12.29
CA GLU A 8 6.29 2.84 -12.62
C GLU A 8 5.03 3.62 -12.98
N LYS A 9 4.09 3.02 -13.72
CA LYS A 9 2.80 3.65 -14.05
C LYS A 9 1.89 3.74 -12.83
N ASP A 10 1.92 2.72 -11.98
CA ASP A 10 1.14 2.69 -10.74
C ASP A 10 1.61 3.80 -9.78
N PHE A 11 2.93 4.01 -9.64
CA PHE A 11 3.49 5.07 -8.80
C PHE A 11 3.24 6.47 -9.37
N ASN A 12 3.41 6.68 -10.67
CA ASN A 12 3.07 7.96 -11.30
C ASN A 12 1.60 8.30 -11.06
N ARG A 13 0.70 7.33 -11.25
CA ARG A 13 -0.73 7.57 -11.03
C ARG A 13 -1.05 7.85 -9.55
N LEU A 14 -0.35 7.18 -8.63
CA LEU A 14 -0.46 7.48 -7.19
C LEU A 14 0.00 8.89 -6.87
N GLN A 15 1.11 9.36 -7.45
CA GLN A 15 1.60 10.72 -7.26
C GLN A 15 0.61 11.78 -7.79
N GLU A 16 0.00 11.54 -8.95
CA GLU A 16 -1.05 12.42 -9.46
C GLU A 16 -2.23 12.53 -8.47
N LEU A 17 -2.68 11.40 -7.92
CA LEU A 17 -3.76 11.38 -6.94
C LEU A 17 -3.34 12.03 -5.62
N ILE A 18 -2.13 11.79 -5.15
CA ILE A 18 -1.60 12.44 -3.95
C ILE A 18 -1.62 13.96 -4.08
N SER A 19 -1.21 14.47 -5.24
CA SER A 19 -1.22 15.90 -5.55
C SER A 19 -2.65 16.43 -5.72
N GLU A 20 -3.52 15.69 -6.40
CA GLU A 20 -4.92 16.07 -6.64
C GLU A 20 -5.74 16.16 -5.34
N TYR A 21 -5.50 15.27 -4.39
CA TYR A 21 -6.24 15.18 -3.12
C TYR A 21 -5.49 15.73 -1.91
N GLU A 22 -4.30 16.32 -2.09
CA GLU A 22 -3.41 16.78 -1.00
C GLU A 22 -3.25 15.72 0.11
N VAL A 23 -2.90 14.50 -0.30
CA VAL A 23 -2.76 13.36 0.63
C VAL A 23 -1.53 13.57 1.53
N HIS A 24 -1.73 13.55 2.84
CA HIS A 24 -0.66 13.68 3.83
C HIS A 24 -0.05 12.37 4.31
N GLU A 25 -0.78 11.25 4.20
CA GLU A 25 -0.32 9.94 4.66
C GLU A 25 -0.90 8.82 3.80
N LEU A 26 -0.10 7.79 3.54
CA LEU A 26 -0.53 6.57 2.88
C LEU A 26 -0.71 5.44 3.88
N VAL A 27 -1.85 4.75 3.81
CA VAL A 27 -2.13 3.61 4.66
C VAL A 27 -2.07 2.33 3.83
N VAL A 28 -1.21 1.39 4.22
CA VAL A 28 -1.01 0.11 3.49
C VAL A 28 -1.41 -1.06 4.36
N GLY A 29 -2.39 -1.84 3.89
CA GLY A 29 -2.79 -3.09 4.52
C GLY A 29 -1.66 -4.10 4.55
N MET A 30 -1.35 -4.64 5.73
CA MET A 30 -0.37 -5.71 5.88
C MET A 30 -1.07 -7.04 6.18
N PRO A 31 -1.13 -7.98 5.21
CA PRO A 31 -1.76 -9.28 5.40
C PRO A 31 -0.85 -10.16 6.27
N LYS A 32 -0.96 -10.02 7.59
CA LYS A 32 -0.30 -10.91 8.54
C LYS A 32 -1.08 -12.23 8.62
N ASN A 33 -0.36 -13.35 8.69
CA ASN A 33 -1.01 -14.62 9.00
C ASN A 33 -1.54 -14.61 10.44
N MET A 34 -2.57 -15.42 10.72
CA MET A 34 -3.13 -15.58 12.07
C MET A 34 -2.10 -16.02 13.13
N ASN A 35 -0.98 -16.65 12.71
CA ASN A 35 0.11 -17.03 13.60
C ASN A 35 1.14 -15.91 13.85
N GLY A 36 0.88 -14.68 13.40
CA GLY A 36 1.81 -13.55 13.53
C GLY A 36 3.02 -13.61 12.59
N THR A 37 3.13 -14.66 11.77
CA THR A 37 4.19 -14.81 10.78
C THR A 37 3.87 -14.01 9.51
N LYS A 38 4.90 -13.35 8.97
CA LYS A 38 4.85 -12.72 7.65
C LYS A 38 4.76 -13.83 6.60
N GLY A 39 3.72 -13.83 5.79
CA GLY A 39 3.62 -14.73 4.63
C GLY A 39 4.36 -14.13 3.43
N GLU A 40 4.53 -14.93 2.37
CA GLU A 40 5.11 -14.47 1.09
C GLU A 40 4.37 -13.25 0.51
N ARG A 41 3.07 -13.11 0.81
CA ARG A 41 2.27 -11.93 0.46
C ARG A 41 2.66 -10.68 1.25
N ALA A 42 2.98 -10.82 2.54
CA ALA A 42 3.42 -9.70 3.36
C ALA A 42 4.79 -9.19 2.88
N GLU A 43 5.70 -10.10 2.53
CA GLU A 43 7.01 -9.75 1.98
C GLU A 43 6.88 -8.98 0.65
N LYS A 44 6.05 -9.47 -0.28
CA LYS A 44 5.77 -8.75 -1.54
C LYS A 44 5.15 -7.36 -1.32
N THR A 45 4.31 -7.21 -0.30
CA THR A 45 3.75 -5.91 0.08
C THR A 45 4.85 -5.01 0.67
N GLU A 46 5.73 -5.53 1.53
CA GLU A 46 6.85 -4.77 2.07
C GLU A 46 7.80 -4.30 0.97
N GLU A 47 8.17 -5.17 0.01
CA GLU A 47 8.98 -4.79 -1.14
C GLU A 47 8.30 -3.72 -2.02
N PHE A 48 6.98 -3.82 -2.21
CA PHE A 48 6.22 -2.81 -2.93
C PHE A 48 6.24 -1.46 -2.21
N VAL A 49 6.02 -1.46 -0.89
CA VAL A 49 6.06 -0.24 -0.08
C VAL A 49 7.46 0.35 -0.02
N ALA A 50 8.50 -0.48 0.02
CA ALA A 50 9.89 -0.02 -0.04
C ALA A 50 10.14 0.76 -1.33
N LYS A 51 9.79 0.19 -2.49
CA LYS A 51 9.89 0.88 -3.79
C LYS A 51 9.01 2.13 -3.87
N MET A 52 7.83 2.08 -3.26
CA MET A 52 6.91 3.22 -3.22
C MET A 52 7.52 4.38 -2.42
N LYS A 53 8.18 4.10 -1.29
CA LYS A 53 8.86 5.11 -0.47
C LYS A 53 10.06 5.76 -1.16
N GLU A 54 10.69 5.08 -2.12
CA GLU A 54 11.78 5.68 -2.91
C GLU A 54 11.25 6.73 -3.90
N VAL A 55 10.00 6.62 -4.33
CA VAL A 55 9.37 7.50 -5.33
C VAL A 55 8.45 8.54 -4.69
N ILE A 56 7.83 8.19 -3.55
CA ILE A 56 6.83 9.00 -2.87
C ILE A 56 7.36 9.39 -1.49
N ASP A 57 7.61 10.69 -1.31
CA ASP A 57 8.03 11.29 -0.04
C ASP A 57 6.81 11.56 0.85
N LEU A 58 6.06 10.51 1.18
CA LEU A 58 4.97 10.59 2.15
C LEU A 58 5.15 9.53 3.23
N PRO A 59 4.71 9.81 4.48
CA PRO A 59 4.66 8.80 5.51
C PRO A 59 3.74 7.67 5.06
N VAL A 60 4.24 6.43 5.14
CA VAL A 60 3.47 5.22 4.87
C VAL A 60 3.32 4.43 6.17
N THR A 61 2.07 4.31 6.62
CA THR A 61 1.70 3.59 7.84
C THR A 61 1.10 2.23 7.47
N TYR A 62 1.62 1.16 8.08
CA TYR A 62 1.07 -0.18 7.88
C TYR A 62 -0.16 -0.38 8.76
N TRP A 63 -1.30 -0.63 8.12
CA TRP A 63 -2.54 -0.94 8.83
C TRP A 63 -2.79 -2.44 8.84
N ASP A 64 -3.16 -2.94 10.00
CA ASP A 64 -3.44 -4.35 10.21
C ASP A 64 -4.91 -4.61 9.83
N GLU A 65 -5.13 -5.27 8.69
CA GLU A 65 -6.46 -5.46 8.07
C GLU A 65 -7.40 -6.42 8.85
N ARG A 66 -7.10 -6.76 10.10
CA ARG A 66 -7.92 -7.67 10.94
C ARG A 66 -9.32 -7.14 11.26
N LEU A 67 -9.68 -5.93 10.83
CA LEU A 67 -10.99 -5.31 11.09
C LEU A 67 -11.56 -4.67 9.81
N SER A 68 -11.74 -5.48 8.78
CA SER A 68 -12.62 -5.18 7.65
C SER A 68 -13.80 -6.15 7.73
N THR A 69 -14.88 -5.73 8.39
CA THR A 69 -16.18 -6.36 8.18
C THR A 69 -16.55 -6.12 6.73
N VAL A 70 -16.64 -7.20 5.95
CA VAL A 70 -17.35 -7.21 4.68
C VAL A 70 -18.80 -6.84 5.00
N MET A 71 -19.19 -5.58 4.84
CA MET A 71 -20.60 -5.26 4.63
C MET A 71 -20.83 -5.35 3.13
N ALA A 72 -21.56 -6.41 2.77
CA ALA A 72 -22.10 -6.70 1.46
C ALA A 72 -23.09 -5.63 0.99
#